data_AF-G7NQJ7-F1
#
_entry.id   AF-G7NQJ7-F1
#
_cell.length_a   1.000
_cell.length_b   1.000
_cell.length_c   1.000
_cell.angle_alpha   90.00
_cell.angle_beta   90.00
_cell.angle_gamma   90.00
#
_symmetry.space_group_name_H-M   'P 1'
#
loop_
_entity.id
_entity.type
_entity.pdbx_description
1 polymer ?
#
loop_
_entity_poly.entity_id
_entity_poly.type
_entity_poly.pdbx_seq_one_letter_code
_entity_poly.pdbx_strand_id
1 'polypeptide(L)'
;MCMAQVLTAHLLPPRQALGSLCSPWAAPRVGPLPPAPAMVRISKPKTFQAYLDDCHRRYSCAHCRAHLANHDDLISKSFQGSQGRAYLFNSVVNVGCGPAEERVLLTGLHAVADIHCENCKTTLGWKYEQAFESSQKYKEGKYIIELNHMIKDNGWD
;
A
#
# COMPACT_ATOMS: atom_id res chain seq x y z
N MET A 1 33.48 14.54 -65.05
CA MET A 1 34.59 15.50 -65.23
C MET A 1 35.66 15.09 -64.22
N CYS A 2 36.77 14.47 -64.65
CA CYS A 2 38.02 15.11 -65.08
C CYS A 2 38.58 16.11 -64.04
N MET A 3 39.86 16.07 -63.62
CA MET A 3 41.01 15.20 -63.93
C MET A 3 42.11 15.48 -62.87
N ALA A 4 43.19 14.68 -62.84
CA ALA A 4 44.52 15.04 -62.29
C ALA A 4 44.65 15.28 -60.75
N GLN A 5 45.80 15.13 -60.09
CA GLN A 5 47.11 14.56 -60.45
C GLN A 5 47.85 14.06 -59.18
N VAL A 6 48.43 12.86 -59.27
CA VAL A 6 49.79 12.45 -58.89
C VAL A 6 50.66 13.42 -58.07
N LEU A 7 51.25 12.94 -56.96
CA LEU A 7 52.71 13.06 -56.70
C LEU A 7 53.23 12.18 -55.54
N THR A 8 54.45 11.67 -55.73
CA THR A 8 55.17 10.69 -54.90
C THR A 8 56.37 11.35 -54.22
N ALA A 9 56.69 11.02 -52.95
CA ALA A 9 58.03 11.04 -52.32
C ALA A 9 57.91 10.75 -50.81
N HIS A 10 58.47 9.69 -50.22
CA HIS A 10 59.89 9.34 -49.96
C HIS A 10 60.48 9.94 -48.65
N LEU A 11 61.38 9.15 -48.04
CA LEU A 11 62.40 9.48 -47.00
C LEU A 11 62.08 9.25 -45.50
N LEU A 12 62.75 8.22 -44.95
CA LEU A 12 63.21 8.04 -43.56
C LEU A 12 64.71 8.45 -43.47
N PRO A 13 65.38 8.51 -42.28
CA PRO A 13 64.91 8.71 -40.90
C PRO A 13 65.51 10.04 -40.32
N PRO A 14 66.59 10.17 -39.49
CA PRO A 14 67.36 9.29 -38.58
C PRO A 14 67.45 9.71 -37.07
N ARG A 15 67.71 8.71 -36.21
CA ARG A 15 68.55 8.72 -34.98
C ARG A 15 68.30 9.66 -33.76
N GLN A 16 68.09 8.97 -32.62
CA GLN A 16 68.83 9.08 -31.34
C GLN A 16 68.54 10.20 -30.30
N ALA A 17 67.88 9.80 -29.21
CA ALA A 17 68.39 9.79 -27.81
C ALA A 17 67.44 8.86 -27.01
N LEU A 18 67.82 7.78 -26.30
CA LEU A 18 68.73 7.64 -25.16
C LEU A 18 68.43 8.62 -24.02
N GLY A 19 67.71 8.13 -22.99
CA GLY A 19 67.18 8.90 -21.87
C GLY A 19 65.95 8.19 -21.29
N SER A 20 66.10 6.98 -20.75
CA SER A 20 66.32 6.71 -19.33
C SER A 20 65.00 6.55 -18.56
N LEU A 21 64.89 5.45 -17.82
CA LEU A 21 63.66 5.06 -17.13
C LEU A 21 63.41 5.94 -15.91
N CYS A 22 62.15 6.30 -15.68
CA CYS A 22 61.59 6.40 -14.34
C CYS A 22 60.07 6.22 -14.42
N SER A 23 59.60 5.02 -14.08
CA SER A 23 58.18 4.66 -14.14
C SER A 23 57.37 5.47 -13.11
N PRO A 24 56.35 6.26 -13.51
CA PRO A 24 55.38 6.75 -12.57
C PRO A 24 54.45 5.59 -12.20
N TRP A 25 54.42 5.29 -10.90
CA TRP A 25 53.54 4.37 -10.19
C TRP A 25 52.17 4.19 -10.88
N ALA A 26 51.93 3.02 -11.49
CA ALA A 26 50.61 2.66 -12.00
C ALA A 26 49.67 2.37 -10.83
N ALA A 27 48.89 3.38 -10.42
CA ALA A 27 47.87 3.20 -9.39
C ALA A 27 46.82 2.17 -9.89
N PRO A 28 46.48 1.14 -9.11
CA PRO A 28 45.43 0.21 -9.51
C PRO A 28 44.10 0.97 -9.54
N ARG A 29 43.44 0.99 -10.71
CA ARG A 29 42.07 1.50 -10.82
C ARG A 29 41.13 0.56 -10.07
N VAL A 30 40.83 0.90 -8.82
CA VAL A 30 39.70 0.30 -8.11
C VAL A 30 38.44 0.77 -8.82
N GLY A 31 37.79 -0.13 -9.55
CA GLY A 31 36.50 0.16 -10.19
C GLY A 31 35.41 0.42 -9.13
N PRO A 32 34.30 1.09 -9.50
CA PRO A 32 33.18 1.27 -8.58
C PRO A 32 32.69 -0.07 -8.03
N LEU A 33 32.50 -0.13 -6.72
CA LEU A 33 31.93 -1.29 -6.04
C LEU A 33 30.53 -1.60 -6.62
N PRO A 34 30.16 -2.86 -6.87
CA PRO A 34 28.78 -3.17 -7.25
C PRO A 34 27.81 -2.69 -6.17
N PRO A 35 26.60 -2.21 -6.54
CA PRO A 35 25.60 -1.83 -5.57
C PRO A 35 25.23 -3.04 -4.71
N ALA A 36 25.15 -2.84 -3.40
CA ALA A 36 24.75 -3.89 -2.47
C ALA A 36 23.40 -4.49 -2.89
N PRO A 37 23.19 -5.82 -2.74
CA PRO A 37 21.89 -6.42 -3.03
C PRO A 37 20.82 -5.70 -2.21
N ALA A 38 19.75 -5.29 -2.89
CA ALA A 38 18.66 -4.58 -2.24
C ALA A 38 18.13 -5.42 -1.08
N MET A 39 18.45 -5.01 0.15
CA MET A 39 17.95 -5.66 1.35
C MET A 39 16.43 -5.60 1.28
N VAL A 40 15.80 -6.74 1.02
CA VAL A 40 14.35 -6.90 1.12
C VAL A 40 14.00 -6.43 2.53
N ARG A 41 13.32 -5.28 2.62
CA ARG A 41 12.78 -4.79 3.87
C ARG A 41 11.65 -5.73 4.25
N ILE A 42 12.02 -6.83 4.92
CA ILE A 42 11.10 -7.66 5.69
C ILE A 42 10.59 -6.74 6.80
N SER A 43 9.54 -6.00 6.49
CA SER A 43 8.77 -5.26 7.48
C SER A 43 8.35 -6.27 8.53
N LYS A 44 8.78 -6.04 9.77
CA LYS A 44 8.41 -6.87 10.93
C LYS A 44 6.92 -7.21 10.83
N PRO A 45 6.49 -8.48 10.99
CA PRO A 45 5.08 -8.78 11.12
C PRO A 45 4.54 -7.89 12.26
N LYS A 46 3.55 -7.05 11.95
CA LYS A 46 3.04 -6.08 12.91
C LYS A 46 2.39 -6.86 14.06
N THR A 47 3.06 -6.91 15.21
CA THR A 47 2.60 -7.57 16.45
C THR A 47 1.45 -6.81 17.15
N PHE A 48 0.63 -6.10 16.37
CA PHE A 48 -0.55 -5.34 16.80
C PHE A 48 -1.80 -5.86 16.09
N GLN A 49 -1.87 -7.17 15.89
CA GLN A 49 -3.13 -7.81 15.59
C GLN A 49 -3.88 -7.92 16.93
N ALA A 50 -4.80 -6.99 17.16
CA ALA A 50 -5.68 -7.06 18.32
C ALA A 50 -6.55 -8.32 18.16
N TYR A 51 -6.19 -9.37 18.89
CA TYR A 51 -7.05 -10.53 19.04
C TYR A 51 -8.20 -10.11 19.94
N LEU A 52 -9.39 -10.01 19.34
CA LEU A 52 -10.62 -9.90 20.09
C LEU A 52 -10.73 -11.14 20.99
N ASP A 53 -11.15 -10.96 22.23
CA ASP A 53 -11.36 -12.07 23.19
C ASP A 53 -12.24 -13.17 22.59
N ASP A 54 -12.19 -14.36 23.19
CA ASP A 54 -12.61 -15.65 22.60
C ASP A 54 -14.14 -15.84 22.46
N CYS A 55 -14.83 -14.82 21.95
CA CYS A 55 -16.20 -14.88 21.49
C CYS A 55 -16.28 -15.72 20.22
N HIS A 56 -17.07 -16.80 20.28
CA HIS A 56 -17.26 -17.76 19.19
C HIS A 56 -17.85 -17.17 17.90
N ARG A 57 -18.39 -15.95 17.93
CA ARG A 57 -19.03 -15.28 16.79
C ARG A 57 -18.27 -14.01 16.41
N ARG A 58 -17.32 -14.16 15.49
CA ARG A 58 -16.45 -13.09 15.00
C ARG A 58 -16.61 -12.88 13.49
N TYR A 59 -16.31 -11.68 13.05
CA TYR A 59 -16.24 -11.29 11.66
C TYR A 59 -14.80 -10.99 11.25
N SER A 60 -14.40 -11.51 10.09
CA SER A 60 -13.04 -11.36 9.54
C SER A 60 -13.07 -10.90 8.09
N CYS A 61 -11.97 -10.29 7.63
CA CYS A 61 -11.82 -9.85 6.25
C CYS A 61 -11.79 -11.05 5.29
N ALA A 62 -12.60 -11.00 4.23
CA ALA A 62 -12.70 -12.08 3.24
C ALA A 62 -11.36 -12.41 2.56
N HIS A 63 -10.50 -11.39 2.33
CA HIS A 63 -9.26 -11.53 1.56
C HIS A 63 -8.07 -12.04 2.38
N CYS A 64 -7.88 -11.54 3.61
CA CYS A 64 -6.70 -11.85 4.42
C CYS A 64 -6.99 -12.45 5.80
N ARG A 65 -8.27 -12.72 6.11
CA ARG A 65 -8.72 -13.32 7.39
C ARG A 65 -8.35 -12.52 8.66
N ALA A 66 -7.90 -11.27 8.51
CA ALA A 66 -7.74 -10.36 9.65
C ALA A 66 -9.09 -10.09 10.32
N HIS A 67 -9.15 -10.19 11.64
CA HIS A 67 -10.37 -9.95 12.41
C HIS A 67 -10.80 -8.49 12.30
N LEU A 68 -12.10 -8.26 12.14
CA LEU A 68 -12.68 -6.93 11.94
C LEU A 68 -13.58 -6.53 13.12
N ALA A 69 -14.51 -7.37 13.52
CA ALA A 69 -15.47 -7.05 14.59
C ALA A 69 -15.99 -8.31 15.29
N ASN A 70 -16.48 -8.16 16.52
CA ASN A 70 -17.25 -9.18 17.22
C ASN A 70 -18.73 -9.10 16.84
N HIS A 71 -19.47 -10.19 17.07
CA HIS A 71 -20.92 -10.16 16.96
C HIS A 71 -21.59 -9.24 17.97
N ASP A 72 -20.99 -9.08 19.15
CA ASP A 72 -21.58 -8.30 20.24
C ASP A 72 -21.49 -6.77 19.97
N ASP A 73 -20.64 -6.35 19.03
CA ASP A 73 -20.59 -4.99 18.47
C ASP A 73 -21.60 -4.76 17.33
N LEU A 74 -22.35 -5.77 16.88
CA LEU A 74 -23.32 -5.63 15.79
C LEU A 74 -24.55 -4.84 16.24
N ILE A 75 -24.76 -3.65 15.67
CA ILE A 75 -25.92 -2.81 15.95
C ILE A 75 -27.11 -3.19 15.05
N SER A 76 -26.89 -3.40 13.75
CA SER A 76 -27.97 -3.74 12.82
C SER A 76 -27.50 -4.46 11.56
N LYS A 77 -28.36 -5.38 11.09
CA LYS A 77 -28.23 -6.10 9.81
C LYS A 77 -29.01 -5.45 8.66
N SER A 78 -29.72 -4.35 8.90
CA SER A 78 -30.69 -3.73 7.97
C SER A 78 -30.09 -2.64 7.07
N PHE A 79 -28.77 -2.63 6.86
CA PHE A 79 -28.08 -1.62 6.06
C PHE A 79 -27.72 -2.15 4.66
N GLN A 80 -27.53 -1.23 3.73
CA GLN A 80 -27.13 -1.51 2.36
C GLN A 80 -25.96 -0.60 2.00
N GLY A 81 -24.97 -1.18 1.32
CA GLY A 81 -23.86 -0.48 0.71
C GLY A 81 -23.99 -0.46 -0.81
N SER A 82 -22.93 0.02 -1.47
CA SER A 82 -22.81 0.04 -2.92
C SER A 82 -22.85 -1.36 -3.56
N GLN A 83 -22.32 -2.38 -2.88
CA GLN A 83 -22.21 -3.74 -3.41
C GLN A 83 -23.23 -4.73 -2.82
N GLY A 84 -24.26 -4.23 -2.12
CA GLY A 84 -25.35 -5.06 -1.59
C GLY A 84 -25.60 -4.87 -0.10
N ARG A 85 -25.79 -5.97 0.64
CA ARG A 85 -26.08 -5.92 2.09
C ARG A 85 -24.84 -5.50 2.88
N ALA A 86 -25.05 -4.67 3.90
CA ALA A 86 -24.01 -4.20 4.81
C ALA A 86 -24.50 -4.21 6.26
N TYR A 87 -23.58 -4.35 7.21
CA TYR A 87 -23.89 -4.39 8.64
C TYR A 87 -23.31 -3.16 9.35
N LEU A 88 -24.07 -2.63 10.31
CA LEU A 88 -23.65 -1.52 11.17
C LEU A 88 -23.04 -2.07 12.47
N PHE A 89 -21.83 -1.65 12.78
CA PHE A 89 -21.05 -2.04 13.95
C PHE A 89 -20.73 -0.84 14.85
N ASN A 90 -20.69 -1.12 16.16
CA ASN A 90 -20.29 -0.18 17.20
C ASN A 90 -18.78 0.09 17.21
N SER A 91 -17.98 -0.97 17.05
CA SER A 91 -16.52 -0.93 17.02
C SER A 91 -15.99 -1.87 15.94
N VAL A 92 -14.86 -1.51 15.34
CA VAL A 92 -14.15 -2.31 14.33
C VAL A 92 -12.64 -2.13 14.56
N VAL A 93 -11.90 -3.23 14.50
CA VAL A 93 -10.44 -3.31 14.68
C VAL A 93 -9.72 -3.66 13.39
N ASN A 94 -8.41 -3.45 13.35
CA ASN A 94 -7.54 -3.73 12.18
C ASN A 94 -8.01 -3.03 10.88
N VAL A 95 -8.61 -1.85 11.00
CA VAL A 95 -9.04 -0.99 9.88
C VAL A 95 -8.38 0.39 9.94
N GLY A 96 -7.97 0.89 8.78
CA GLY A 96 -7.57 2.28 8.58
C GLY A 96 -8.73 3.09 8.01
N CYS A 97 -8.87 4.34 8.43
CA CYS A 97 -9.83 5.29 7.87
C CYS A 97 -9.15 6.17 6.81
N GLY A 98 -9.84 6.45 5.72
CA GLY A 98 -9.46 7.44 4.72
C GLY A 98 -9.81 8.87 5.15
N PRO A 99 -9.71 9.86 4.24
CA PRO A 99 -10.24 11.20 4.50
C PRO A 99 -11.76 11.15 4.68
N ALA A 100 -12.29 12.09 5.46
CA ALA A 100 -13.73 12.28 5.60
C ALA A 100 -14.26 13.08 4.39
N GLU A 101 -15.33 12.58 3.77
CA GLU A 101 -16.00 13.20 2.64
C GLU A 101 -17.50 13.35 2.92
N GLU A 102 -18.09 14.47 2.50
CA GLU A 102 -19.53 14.67 2.59
C GLU A 102 -20.26 13.95 1.47
N ARG A 103 -21.22 13.10 1.82
CA ARG A 103 -21.99 12.28 0.88
C ARG A 103 -23.47 12.31 1.25
N VAL A 104 -24.34 12.49 0.25
CA VAL A 104 -25.79 12.38 0.42
C VAL A 104 -26.19 10.91 0.38
N LEU A 105 -26.74 10.42 1.48
CA LEU A 105 -27.26 9.07 1.62
C LEU A 105 -28.79 9.09 1.69
N LEU A 106 -29.42 7.91 1.69
CA LEU A 106 -30.89 7.78 1.78
C LEU A 106 -31.50 8.51 3.00
N THR A 107 -30.74 8.63 4.09
CA THR A 107 -31.16 9.32 5.33
C THR A 107 -30.60 10.75 5.45
N GLY A 108 -30.24 11.40 4.34
CA GLY A 108 -29.72 12.78 4.30
C GLY A 108 -28.20 12.90 4.17
N LEU A 109 -27.68 14.10 4.39
CA LEU A 109 -26.25 14.43 4.30
C LEU A 109 -25.47 13.86 5.50
N HIS A 110 -24.33 13.23 5.22
CA HIS A 110 -23.41 12.70 6.23
C HIS A 110 -21.96 12.96 5.79
N ALA A 111 -21.07 13.26 6.74
CA ALA A 111 -19.63 13.14 6.54
C ALA A 111 -19.20 11.71 6.87
N VAL A 112 -18.56 11.03 5.91
CA VAL A 112 -18.19 9.62 6.02
C VAL A 112 -16.74 9.41 5.56
N ALA A 113 -16.03 8.50 6.20
CA ALA A 113 -14.66 8.14 5.85
C ALA A 113 -14.61 6.68 5.38
N ASP A 114 -14.01 6.41 4.22
CA ASP A 114 -13.89 5.02 3.74
C ASP A 114 -12.93 4.22 4.62
N ILE A 115 -13.33 2.99 4.98
CA ILE A 115 -12.50 2.11 5.79
C ILE A 115 -11.89 0.99 4.94
N HIS A 116 -10.63 0.71 5.19
CA HIS A 116 -9.87 -0.33 4.52
C HIS A 116 -9.18 -1.24 5.53
N CYS A 117 -9.05 -2.53 5.22
CA CYS A 117 -8.32 -3.46 6.07
C CYS A 117 -6.86 -3.01 6.19
N GLU A 118 -6.33 -2.89 7.41
CA GLU A 118 -4.94 -2.46 7.61
C GLU A 118 -3.93 -3.42 6.97
N ASN A 119 -4.27 -4.71 6.89
CA ASN A 119 -3.38 -5.79 6.49
C ASN A 119 -3.32 -5.99 4.95
N CYS A 120 -4.47 -6.06 4.26
CA CYS A 120 -4.54 -6.25 2.79
C CYS A 120 -4.96 -5.03 1.98
N LYS A 121 -5.27 -3.90 2.64
CA LYS A 121 -5.68 -2.62 2.02
C LYS A 121 -6.96 -2.66 1.18
N THR A 122 -7.70 -3.76 1.15
CA THR A 122 -9.04 -3.81 0.57
C THR A 122 -10.00 -2.88 1.32
N THR A 123 -10.73 -2.04 0.58
CA THR A 123 -11.88 -1.28 1.10
C THR A 123 -12.96 -2.24 1.62
N LEU A 124 -13.43 -2.02 2.85
CA LEU A 124 -14.41 -2.88 3.51
C LEU A 124 -15.81 -2.25 3.58
N GLY A 125 -15.87 -0.93 3.46
CA GLY A 125 -17.03 -0.11 3.70
C GLY A 125 -16.59 1.28 4.16
N TRP A 126 -17.30 1.87 5.12
CA TRP A 126 -17.07 3.25 5.56
C TRP A 126 -17.54 3.48 7.00
N LYS A 127 -17.02 4.53 7.64
CA LYS A 127 -17.38 4.99 8.98
C LYS A 127 -18.16 6.31 8.88
N TYR A 128 -19.19 6.48 9.70
CA TYR A 128 -19.81 7.80 9.89
C TYR A 128 -18.91 8.67 10.78
N GLU A 129 -18.40 9.77 10.25
CA GLU A 129 -17.73 10.80 11.04
C GLU A 129 -18.74 11.80 11.61
N GLN A 130 -19.70 12.22 10.79
CA GLN A 130 -20.74 13.18 11.19
C GLN A 130 -22.07 12.93 10.48
N ALA A 131 -23.17 13.13 11.19
CA ALA A 131 -24.53 13.19 10.64
C ALA A 131 -25.10 14.60 10.90
N PHE A 132 -25.64 15.25 9.88
CA PHE A 132 -26.16 16.63 10.02
C PHE A 132 -27.57 16.68 10.61
N GLU A 133 -28.34 15.60 10.50
CA GLU A 133 -29.68 15.48 11.09
C GLU A 133 -29.63 14.84 12.48
N SER A 134 -30.35 15.42 13.44
CA SER A 134 -30.41 14.93 14.84
C SER A 134 -30.90 13.49 14.95
N SER A 135 -31.86 13.09 14.11
CA SER A 135 -32.41 11.73 14.04
C SER A 135 -31.36 10.67 13.65
N GLN A 136 -30.26 11.08 13.01
CA GLN A 136 -29.21 10.20 12.50
C GLN A 136 -27.95 10.18 13.39
N LYS A 137 -27.88 11.01 14.44
CA LYS A 137 -26.71 11.15 15.32
C LYS A 137 -26.23 9.85 15.98
N TYR A 138 -27.13 8.88 16.20
CA TYR A 138 -26.76 7.56 16.74
C TYR A 138 -25.76 6.78 15.85
N LYS A 139 -25.64 7.16 14.58
CA LYS A 139 -24.70 6.59 13.60
C LYS A 139 -23.29 7.15 13.74
N GLU A 140 -23.07 8.30 14.39
CA GLU A 140 -21.74 8.91 14.48
C GLU A 140 -20.75 7.99 15.21
N GLY A 141 -19.54 7.88 14.66
CA GLY A 141 -18.50 6.96 15.14
C GLY A 141 -18.75 5.49 14.82
N LYS A 142 -19.88 5.13 14.17
CA LYS A 142 -20.22 3.74 13.82
C LYS A 142 -19.70 3.37 12.44
N TYR A 143 -19.54 2.06 12.21
CA TYR A 143 -18.90 1.50 11.03
C TYR A 143 -19.90 0.68 10.20
N ILE A 144 -19.88 0.87 8.89
CA ILE A 144 -20.56 0.04 7.90
C ILE A 144 -19.53 -0.86 7.24
N ILE A 145 -19.76 -2.18 7.28
CA ILE A 145 -18.98 -3.17 6.53
C ILE A 145 -19.90 -3.91 5.56
N GLU A 146 -19.53 -3.96 4.28
CA GLU A 146 -20.26 -4.70 3.26
C GLU A 146 -19.98 -6.21 3.37
N LEU A 147 -21.02 -7.05 3.20
CA LEU A 147 -20.90 -8.51 3.37
C LEU A 147 -19.98 -9.16 2.33
N ASN A 148 -19.71 -8.52 1.20
CA ASN A 148 -18.81 -9.05 0.17
C ASN A 148 -17.33 -9.05 0.63
N HIS A 149 -16.97 -8.17 1.58
CA HIS A 149 -15.61 -8.02 2.08
C HIS A 149 -15.38 -8.66 3.45
N MET A 150 -16.42 -9.31 4.00
CA MET A 150 -16.47 -9.81 5.38
C MET A 150 -17.07 -11.22 5.44
N ILE A 151 -16.41 -12.09 6.18
CA ILE A 151 -16.89 -13.45 6.48
C ILE A 151 -17.29 -13.57 7.95
N LYS A 152 -18.26 -14.43 8.24
CA LYS A 152 -18.49 -14.96 9.58
C LYS A 152 -17.50 -16.10 9.81
N ASP A 153 -16.63 -16.00 10.81
CA ASP A 153 -15.82 -17.16 11.20
C ASP A 153 -16.73 -18.25 11.78
N ASN A 154 -16.42 -19.52 11.49
CA ASN A 154 -17.18 -20.71 11.94
C ASN A 154 -18.65 -20.83 11.46
N GLY A 155 -19.13 -19.99 10.54
CA GLY A 155 -20.41 -20.21 9.84
C GLY A 155 -21.67 -20.26 10.73
N TRP A 156 -21.63 -19.62 11.90
CA TRP A 156 -22.79 -19.49 12.79
C TRP A 156 -23.90 -18.67 12.10
N ASP A 157 -25.18 -19.00 12.30
CA ASP A 157 -26.31 -18.28 11.69
C ASP A 157 -26.99 -17.27 12.63
#